data_AF-A0A356X1J0-F1
#
_entry.id   AF-A0A356X1J0-F1
#
_cell.length_a   1.000
_cell.length_b   1.000
_cell.length_c   1.000
_cell.angle_alpha   90.00
_cell.angle_beta   90.00
_cell.angle_gamma   90.00
#
_symmetry.space_group_name_H-M   'P 1'
#
loop_
_entity.id
_entity.type
_entity.pdbx_description
1 polymer ?
#
loop_
_entity_poly.entity_id
_entity_poly.type
_entity_poly.pdbx_seq_one_letter_code
_entity_poly.pdbx_strand_id
1 'polypeptide(L)'
;MLEPSSINTVIYHANCNDGFGACYSAWKLLGNRCEYIACAHGDPAPDVTGRRVAILDFSFNNATTKAMIEQAESLIVIDHHKSAVVELHDISNTIFDMNKSGAMLAWEFFHP
;
A
#
# COMPACT_ATOMS: atom_id res chain seq x y z
N MET A 1 -8.25 -13.13 3.49
CA MET A 1 -7.49 -11.98 4.04
C MET A 1 -6.08 -12.10 3.49
N LEU A 2 -5.46 -11.00 3.05
CA LEU A 2 -4.12 -11.05 2.47
C LEU A 2 -3.11 -11.30 3.59
N GLU A 3 -2.41 -12.43 3.55
CA GLU A 3 -1.42 -12.77 4.57
C GLU A 3 -0.22 -11.82 4.47
N PRO A 4 0.13 -11.05 5.52
CA PRO A 4 1.17 -10.02 5.43
C PRO A 4 2.53 -10.56 4.98
N SER A 5 2.88 -11.78 5.38
CA SER A 5 4.13 -12.46 5.02
C SER A 5 4.19 -12.92 3.55
N SER A 6 3.06 -12.94 2.85
CA SER A 6 2.95 -13.33 1.44
C SER A 6 3.22 -12.19 0.46
N ILE A 7 3.16 -10.93 0.92
CA ILE A 7 3.42 -9.74 0.11
C ILE A 7 4.81 -9.83 -0.53
N ASN A 8 4.88 -9.59 -1.83
CA ASN A 8 6.13 -9.59 -2.59
C ASN A 8 6.40 -8.27 -3.30
N THR A 9 5.49 -7.29 -3.22
CA THR A 9 5.72 -5.92 -3.68
C THR A 9 5.07 -4.92 -2.73
N VAL A 10 5.85 -3.95 -2.29
CA VAL A 10 5.42 -2.81 -1.49
C VAL A 10 5.61 -1.55 -2.31
N ILE A 11 4.54 -0.79 -2.51
CA ILE A 11 4.57 0.54 -3.10
C ILE A 11 4.33 1.52 -1.96
N TYR A 12 5.18 2.51 -1.78
CA TYR A 12 5.10 3.42 -0.64
C TYR A 12 5.30 4.88 -1.05
N HIS A 13 4.77 5.79 -0.24
CA HIS A 13 4.84 7.22 -0.52
C HIS A 13 6.29 7.73 -0.49
N ALA A 14 6.78 8.15 -1.66
CA ALA A 14 8.11 8.70 -1.85
C ALA A 14 8.27 10.06 -1.17
N ASN A 15 9.48 10.34 -0.66
CA ASN A 15 9.82 11.60 0.01
C ASN A 15 8.93 11.94 1.22
N CYS A 16 8.25 10.95 1.79
CA CYS A 16 7.44 11.07 3.00
C CYS A 16 8.07 10.25 4.13
N ASN A 17 8.24 10.87 5.32
CA ASN A 17 8.75 10.15 6.49
C ASN A 17 7.76 9.07 6.98
N ASP A 18 6.45 9.33 6.87
CA ASP A 18 5.41 8.36 7.26
C ASP A 18 5.40 7.19 6.26
N GLY A 19 5.46 7.47 4.96
CA GLY A 19 5.61 6.47 3.90
C GLY A 19 6.89 5.63 4.02
N PHE A 20 8.02 6.26 4.34
CA PHE A 20 9.25 5.53 4.63
C PHE A 20 9.11 4.64 5.88
N GLY A 21 8.48 5.15 6.94
CA GLY A 21 8.17 4.38 8.13
C GLY A 21 7.27 3.16 7.84
N ALA A 22 6.25 3.35 7.00
CA ALA A 22 5.36 2.28 6.56
C ALA A 22 6.10 1.21 5.74
N CYS A 23 6.95 1.62 4.80
CA CYS A 23 7.83 0.72 4.06
C CYS A 23 8.78 -0.04 5.00
N TYR A 24 9.34 0.63 6.00
CA TYR A 24 10.23 0.00 6.98
C TYR A 24 9.49 -1.06 7.81
N SER A 25 8.25 -0.81 8.23
CA SER A 25 7.39 -1.81 8.88
C SER A 25 7.25 -3.08 8.03
N ALA A 26 6.99 -2.93 6.72
CA ALA A 26 6.93 -4.06 5.79
C ALA A 26 8.30 -4.76 5.64
N TRP A 27 9.37 -3.99 5.52
CA TRP A 27 10.74 -4.51 5.41
C TRP A 27 11.16 -5.37 6.60
N LYS A 28 10.74 -5.01 7.82
CA LYS A 28 11.02 -5.78 9.03
C LYS A 28 10.48 -7.21 9.01
N LEU A 29 9.36 -7.45 8.32
CA LEU A 29 8.82 -8.81 8.14
C LEU A 29 9.39 -9.49 6.88
N LEU A 30 9.40 -8.76 5.76
CA LEU A 30 9.57 -9.33 4.42
C LEU A 30 11.05 -9.42 3.99
N GLY A 31 11.89 -8.47 4.39
CA GLY A 31 13.30 -8.39 3.99
C GLY A 31 13.50 -8.50 2.48
N ASN A 32 14.51 -9.26 2.05
CA ASN A 32 14.88 -9.43 0.64
C ASN A 32 13.87 -10.26 -0.20
N ARG A 33 12.75 -10.69 0.37
CA ARG A 33 11.71 -11.46 -0.35
C ARG A 33 10.68 -10.56 -1.05
N CYS A 34 10.82 -9.25 -0.93
CA CYS A 34 9.87 -8.27 -1.45
C CYS A 34 10.61 -7.17 -2.23
N GLU A 35 9.95 -6.63 -3.25
CA GLU A 35 10.35 -5.43 -3.95
C GLU A 35 9.73 -4.19 -3.31
N TYR A 36 10.50 -3.10 -3.17
CA TYR A 36 10.04 -1.85 -2.54
C TYR A 36 10.14 -0.70 -3.54
N ILE A 37 9.00 -0.14 -3.93
CA ILE A 37 8.88 0.88 -4.98
C ILE A 37 8.40 2.17 -4.34
N ALA A 38 9.22 3.22 -4.40
CA ALA A 38 8.83 4.55 -3.95
C ALA A 38 8.03 5.24 -5.07
N CYS A 39 6.83 5.75 -4.77
CA CYS A 39 5.99 6.52 -5.70
C CYS A 39 5.47 7.81 -5.06
N ALA A 40 5.36 8.86 -5.85
CA ALA A 40 4.71 10.12 -5.49
C ALA A 40 3.40 10.31 -6.25
N HIS A 41 2.58 11.28 -5.82
CA HIS A 41 1.39 11.67 -6.58
C HIS A 41 1.77 12.15 -7.99
N GLY A 42 1.10 11.59 -9.00
CA GLY A 42 1.34 11.88 -10.41
C GLY A 42 2.28 10.91 -11.11
N ASP A 43 3.01 10.08 -10.36
CA ASP A 43 3.80 8.99 -10.95
C ASP A 43 2.88 7.95 -11.61
N PRO A 44 3.32 7.33 -12.71
CA PRO A 44 2.60 6.20 -13.28
C PRO A 44 2.63 5.01 -12.30
N ALA A 45 1.53 4.25 -12.26
CA ALA A 45 1.51 3.00 -11.50
C ALA A 45 2.54 2.00 -12.07
N PRO A 46 3.33 1.32 -11.21
CA PRO A 46 4.24 0.28 -11.67
C PRO A 46 3.47 -0.96 -12.14
N ASP A 47 4.14 -1.85 -12.88
CA ASP A 47 3.56 -3.14 -13.26
C ASP A 47 3.37 -4.05 -12.04
N VAL A 48 2.12 -4.42 -11.78
CA VAL A 48 1.71 -5.28 -10.67
C VAL A 48 1.19 -6.65 -11.12
N THR A 49 1.35 -6.99 -12.40
CA THR A 49 0.81 -8.23 -12.98
C THR A 49 1.25 -9.47 -12.20
N GLY A 50 0.27 -10.20 -11.65
CA GLY A 50 0.52 -11.44 -10.89
C GLY A 50 1.24 -11.24 -9.55
N ARG A 51 1.30 -10.00 -9.03
CA ARG A 51 1.99 -9.67 -7.77
C ARG A 51 1.01 -9.62 -6.59
N ARG A 52 1.54 -9.78 -5.37
CA ARG A 52 0.81 -9.58 -4.11
C ARG A 52 1.29 -8.28 -3.48
N VAL A 53 0.47 -7.24 -3.63
CA VAL A 53 0.86 -5.84 -3.49
C VAL A 53 0.29 -5.22 -2.22
N ALA A 54 1.11 -4.45 -1.51
CA ALA A 54 0.67 -3.50 -0.51
C ALA A 54 1.05 -2.08 -0.94
N ILE A 55 0.07 -1.17 -0.97
CA ILE A 55 0.28 0.27 -1.19
C ILE A 55 0.17 0.97 0.16
N LEU A 56 1.19 1.71 0.56
CA LEU A 56 1.33 2.24 1.92
C LEU A 56 1.47 3.76 1.94
N ASP A 57 0.69 4.42 2.80
CA ASP A 57 0.73 5.87 3.09
C ASP A 57 0.37 6.79 1.92
N PHE A 58 -0.19 6.23 0.84
CA PHE A 58 -0.81 6.98 -0.25
C PHE A 58 -1.71 6.04 -1.08
N SER A 59 -2.40 6.62 -2.06
CA SER A 59 -3.13 5.86 -3.07
C SER A 59 -3.02 6.48 -4.47
N PHE A 60 -3.24 5.64 -5.48
CA PHE A 60 -3.55 6.11 -6.83
C PHE A 60 -5.02 6.51 -6.91
N ASN A 61 -5.41 7.20 -8.00
CA ASN A 61 -6.83 7.49 -8.23
C ASN A 61 -7.66 6.19 -8.38
N ASN A 62 -8.97 6.32 -8.32
CA ASN A 62 -9.91 5.20 -8.31
C ASN A 62 -9.74 4.28 -9.53
N ALA A 63 -9.70 4.86 -10.74
CA ALA A 63 -9.59 4.12 -11.99
C ALA A 63 -8.28 3.32 -12.07
N THR A 64 -7.16 3.96 -11.72
CA THR A 64 -5.84 3.31 -11.67
C THR A 64 -5.83 2.18 -10.62
N THR A 65 -6.36 2.44 -9.42
CA THR A 65 -6.38 1.44 -8.35
C THR A 65 -7.19 0.20 -8.75
N LYS A 66 -8.35 0.38 -9.40
CA LYS A 66 -9.15 -0.74 -9.93
C LYS A 66 -8.40 -1.54 -10.99
N ALA A 67 -7.75 -0.87 -11.94
CA ALA A 67 -6.92 -1.54 -12.94
C ALA A 67 -5.78 -2.35 -12.31
N MET A 68 -5.13 -1.80 -11.27
CA MET A 68 -4.08 -2.52 -10.53
C MET A 68 -4.64 -3.73 -9.78
N ILE A 69 -5.85 -3.63 -9.19
CA ILE A 69 -6.52 -4.76 -8.53
C ILE A 69 -6.82 -5.88 -9.54
N GLU A 70 -7.24 -5.56 -10.76
CA GLU A 70 -7.49 -6.56 -11.82
C GLU A 70 -6.21 -7.25 -12.30
N GLN A 71 -5.07 -6.55 -12.30
CA GLN A 71 -3.78 -7.08 -12.77
C GLN A 71 -3.04 -7.89 -11.71
N ALA A 72 -3.14 -7.49 -10.44
CA ALA A 72 -2.45 -8.12 -9.33
C ALA A 72 -3.08 -9.47 -8.95
N GLU A 73 -2.29 -10.38 -8.40
CA GLU A 73 -2.82 -11.57 -7.72
C GLU A 73 -3.63 -11.16 -6.49
N SER A 74 -3.15 -10.14 -5.78
CA SER A 74 -3.89 -9.44 -4.72
C SER A 74 -3.28 -8.07 -4.48
N LEU A 75 -4.10 -7.13 -4.04
CA LEU A 75 -3.68 -5.77 -3.71
C LEU A 75 -4.41 -5.29 -2.47
N ILE A 76 -3.70 -4.61 -1.58
CA ILE A 76 -4.27 -3.87 -0.46
C ILE A 76 -3.72 -2.44 -0.41
N VAL A 77 -4.57 -1.46 -0.16
CA VAL A 77 -4.19 -0.08 0.13
C VAL A 77 -4.30 0.14 1.63
N ILE A 78 -3.26 0.66 2.27
CA ILE A 78 -3.22 0.96 3.70
C ILE A 78 -2.83 2.43 3.83
N ASP A 79 -3.78 3.27 4.21
CA ASP A 79 -3.63 4.71 4.16
C ASP A 79 -4.50 5.39 5.23
N HIS A 80 -4.30 6.68 5.45
CA HIS A 80 -4.99 7.48 6.46
C HIS A 80 -5.48 8.84 5.93
N HIS A 81 -5.21 9.17 4.66
CA HIS A 81 -5.63 10.42 4.06
C HIS A 81 -7.15 10.48 3.79
N LYS A 82 -7.81 11.56 4.24
CA LYS A 82 -9.23 11.81 3.98
C LYS A 82 -9.59 11.79 2.50
N SER A 83 -8.72 12.34 1.66
CA SER A 83 -8.88 12.35 0.21
C SER A 83 -8.92 10.93 -0.36
N ALA A 84 -8.06 10.03 0.12
CA ALA A 84 -8.03 8.64 -0.33
C ALA A 84 -9.28 7.85 0.09
N VAL A 85 -9.82 8.09 1.29
CA VAL A 85 -11.09 7.50 1.74
C VAL A 85 -12.24 7.87 0.80
N VAL A 86 -12.30 9.14 0.37
CA VAL A 86 -13.33 9.61 -0.58
C VAL A 86 -13.08 9.05 -1.98
N GLU A 87 -11.85 9.11 -2.46
CA GLU A 87 -11.45 8.63 -3.79
C GLU A 87 -11.71 7.12 -3.96
N LEU A 88 -11.44 6.31 -2.93
CA LEU A 88 -11.52 4.86 -2.97
C LEU A 88 -12.74 4.29 -2.24
N HIS A 89 -13.79 5.10 -2.02
CA HIS A 89 -14.97 4.72 -1.23
C HIS A 89 -15.70 3.45 -1.70
N ASP A 90 -15.53 3.05 -2.97
CA ASP A 90 -16.14 1.86 -3.56
C ASP A 90 -15.16 0.68 -3.74
N ILE A 91 -13.94 0.80 -3.20
CA ILE A 91 -12.92 -0.25 -3.22
C ILE A 91 -12.86 -0.89 -1.83
N SER A 92 -13.06 -2.21 -1.77
CA SER A 92 -13.02 -2.97 -0.51
C SER A 92 -11.61 -3.39 -0.09
N ASN A 93 -10.64 -3.33 -1.00
CA ASN A 93 -9.23 -3.67 -0.81
C ASN A 93 -8.45 -2.60 -0.03
N THR A 94 -9.04 -2.02 1.02
CA THR A 94 -8.48 -0.87 1.72
C THR A 94 -8.53 -1.04 3.24
N ILE A 95 -7.51 -0.55 3.93
CA ILE A 95 -7.48 -0.32 5.37
C ILE A 95 -7.29 1.18 5.58
N PHE A 96 -8.26 1.82 6.21
CA PHE A 96 -8.21 3.24 6.54
C PHE A 96 -8.45 3.48 8.03
N ASP A 97 -7.58 4.27 8.67
CA ASP A 97 -7.83 4.85 9.99
C ASP A 97 -7.18 6.23 10.10
N MET A 98 -8.01 7.27 10.14
CA MET A 98 -7.54 8.66 10.22
C MET A 98 -6.92 9.03 11.56
N ASN A 99 -7.02 8.17 12.59
CA ASN A 99 -6.42 8.41 13.90
C ASN A 99 -5.01 7.82 14.02
N LYS A 100 -4.52 7.15 12.98
CA LYS A 100 -3.21 6.52 12.94
C LYS A 100 -2.40 7.07 11.77
N SER A 101 -1.08 7.03 11.89
CA SER A 101 -0.18 7.36 10.79
C SER A 101 -0.07 6.17 9.83
N GLY A 102 0.37 6.39 8.58
CA GLY A 102 0.61 5.31 7.63
C GLY A 102 1.60 4.29 8.16
N ALA A 103 2.67 4.73 8.83
CA ALA A 103 3.64 3.85 9.48
C ALA A 103 3.05 2.97 10.59
N MET A 104 2.15 3.52 11.41
CA MET A 104 1.47 2.77 12.47
C MET A 104 0.52 1.72 11.89
N LEU A 105 -0.28 2.08 10.87
CA LEU A 105 -1.18 1.15 10.20
C LEU A 105 -0.43 0.01 9.53
N ALA A 106 0.67 0.33 8.83
CA ALA A 106 1.52 -0.68 8.24
C ALA A 106 2.16 -1.57 9.31
N TRP A 107 2.58 -1.02 10.46
CA TRP A 107 3.13 -1.82 11.55
C TRP A 107 2.12 -2.85 12.06
N GLU A 108 0.88 -2.42 12.36
CA GLU A 108 -0.18 -3.32 12.81
C GLU A 108 -0.53 -4.40 11.78
N PHE A 109 -0.47 -4.07 10.49
CA PHE A 109 -0.71 -5.03 9.42
C PHE A 109 0.41 -6.07 9.31
N PHE A 110 1.68 -5.65 9.35
CA PHE A 110 2.82 -6.56 9.18
C PHE A 110 3.28 -7.26 10.47
N HIS A 111 2.84 -6.80 11.65
CA HIS A 111 3.26 -7.32 12.96
C HIS A 111 2.07 -7.50 13.92
N PRO A 112 1.13 -8.42 13.62
CA PRO A 112 -0.06 -8.68 14.44
C PRO A 112 0.25 -9.39 15.77
#